data_AF-A0AAW6H210-F1
#
_entry.id   AF-A0AAW6H210-F1
#
_cell.length_a   1.000
_cell.length_b   1.000
_cell.length_c   1.000
_cell.angle_alpha   90.00
_cell.angle_beta   90.00
_cell.angle_gamma   90.00
#
_symmetry.space_group_name_H-M   'P 1'
#
loop_
_entity.id
_entity.type
_entity.pdbx_description
1 polymer ?
#
loop_
_entity_poly.entity_id
_entity_poly.type
_entity_poly.pdbx_seq_one_letter_code
_entity_poly.pdbx_strand_id
1 'polypeptide(L)'
;MTETERRQIIALVKSEVIPAIGCTEPIAVALCVAKAAEVLNKRPEKITVLLSANILKNAMGVGIPGTGMIGLPIAVALGALIGKSAYQLEVLKESTPDAVEAGKRFIE
;
A
#
# COMPACT_ATOMS: atom_id res chain seq x y z
N MET A 1 -13.45 26.05 -23.27
CA MET A 1 -12.27 26.04 -22.41
C MET A 1 -11.16 26.79 -23.12
N THR A 2 -10.67 27.86 -22.52
CA THR A 2 -9.55 28.66 -23.03
C THR A 2 -8.21 27.93 -22.83
N GLU A 3 -7.18 28.35 -23.55
CA GLU A 3 -5.83 27.78 -23.39
C GLU A 3 -5.25 28.04 -21.98
N THR A 4 -5.64 29.16 -21.36
CA THR A 4 -5.26 29.53 -19.99
C THR A 4 -5.91 28.59 -18.97
N GLU A 5 -7.22 28.37 -19.07
CA GLU A 5 -7.95 27.43 -18.20
C GLU A 5 -7.35 26.01 -18.31
N ARG A 6 -7.05 25.55 -19.53
CA ARG A 6 -6.41 24.24 -19.74
C ARG A 6 -5.06 24.12 -19.03
N ARG A 7 -4.22 25.16 -19.12
CA ARG A 7 -2.92 25.18 -18.45
C ARG A 7 -3.05 25.16 -16.94
N GLN A 8 -4.00 25.92 -16.39
CA GLN A 8 -4.28 25.94 -14.95
C GLN A 8 -4.76 24.58 -14.44
N ILE A 9 -5.67 23.92 -15.17
CA ILE A 9 -6.14 22.57 -14.80
C ILE A 9 -5.00 21.56 -14.81
N ILE A 10 -4.15 21.57 -15.84
CA ILE A 10 -2.99 20.66 -15.91
C ILE A 10 -2.01 20.93 -14.76
N ALA A 11 -1.77 22.19 -14.42
CA ALA A 11 -0.90 22.56 -13.31
C ALA A 11 -1.46 22.04 -11.98
N LEU A 12 -2.77 22.20 -11.75
CA LEU A 12 -3.45 21.69 -10.56
C LEU A 12 -3.40 20.16 -10.47
N VAL A 13 -3.67 19.45 -11.56
CA VAL A 13 -3.56 17.98 -11.57
C VAL A 13 -2.14 17.54 -11.22
N LYS A 14 -1.11 18.22 -11.74
CA LYS A 14 0.29 17.89 -11.42
C LYS A 14 0.70 18.25 -9.98
N SER A 15 0.04 19.20 -9.33
CA SER A 15 0.33 19.55 -7.92
C SER A 15 -0.42 18.65 -6.95
N GLU A 16 -1.66 18.26 -7.27
CA GLU A 16 -2.54 17.55 -6.34
C GLU A 16 -2.55 16.03 -6.53
N VAL A 17 -2.14 15.52 -7.70
CA VAL A 17 -2.19 14.08 -7.98
C VAL A 17 -0.80 13.47 -7.85
N ILE A 18 -0.67 12.58 -6.88
CA ILE A 18 0.52 11.76 -6.68
C ILE A 18 0.30 10.34 -7.20
N PRO A 19 1.34 9.66 -7.71
CA PRO A 19 1.26 8.24 -8.05
C PRO A 19 0.95 7.36 -6.83
N ALA A 20 0.18 6.30 -7.06
CA ALA A 20 -0.15 5.28 -6.06
C ALA A 20 -0.19 3.91 -6.73
N ILE A 21 0.05 2.85 -5.96
CA ILE A 21 -0.01 1.46 -6.46
C ILE A 21 -1.32 0.80 -6.06
N GLY A 22 -2.22 0.57 -7.02
CA GLY A 22 -3.48 -0.11 -6.74
C GLY A 22 -4.42 0.71 -5.85
N CYS A 23 -5.34 0.04 -5.16
CA CYS A 23 -6.32 0.71 -4.30
C CYS A 23 -5.64 1.34 -3.08
N THR A 24 -6.03 2.57 -2.73
CA THR A 24 -5.37 3.37 -1.69
C THR A 24 -5.53 2.79 -0.29
N GLU A 25 -6.62 2.10 0.00
CA GLU A 25 -6.95 1.57 1.32
C GLU A 25 -6.00 0.45 1.76
N PRO A 26 -5.80 -0.65 1.01
CA PRO A 26 -4.82 -1.67 1.41
C PRO A 26 -3.38 -1.13 1.42
N ILE A 27 -3.05 -0.18 0.55
CA ILE A 27 -1.74 0.46 0.53
C ILE A 27 -1.52 1.34 1.76
N ALA A 28 -2.53 2.10 2.20
CA ALA A 28 -2.42 2.89 3.42
C ALA A 28 -2.14 1.99 4.64
N VAL A 29 -2.79 0.81 4.70
CA VAL A 29 -2.51 -0.18 5.74
C VAL A 29 -1.08 -0.74 5.60
N ALA A 30 -0.66 -1.12 4.39
CA ALA A 30 0.70 -1.61 4.14
C ALA A 30 1.77 -0.57 4.50
N LEU A 31 1.53 0.71 4.19
CA LEU A 31 2.39 1.84 4.53
C LEU A 31 2.52 2.01 6.04
N CYS A 32 1.40 1.94 6.77
CA CYS A 32 1.39 2.00 8.22
C CYS A 32 2.21 0.85 8.83
N VAL A 33 2.00 -0.38 8.33
CA VAL A 33 2.72 -1.56 8.79
C VAL A 33 4.21 -1.49 8.46
N ALA A 34 4.58 -1.05 7.25
CA ALA A 34 5.97 -0.84 6.85
C ALA A 34 6.66 0.16 7.77
N LYS A 35 6.01 1.29 8.05
CA LYS A 35 6.57 2.28 8.96
C LYS A 35 6.73 1.72 10.38
N ALA A 36 5.75 0.97 10.87
CA ALA A 36 5.83 0.33 12.18
C ALA A 36 6.97 -0.71 12.24
N ALA A 37 7.16 -1.52 11.19
CA ALA A 37 8.25 -2.49 11.10
C ALA A 37 9.63 -1.83 11.04
N GLU A 38 9.78 -0.75 10.26
CA GLU A 38 11.01 0.06 10.22
C GLU A 38 11.34 0.66 11.60
N VAL A 39 10.33 1.20 12.30
CA VAL A 39 10.51 1.76 13.65
C VAL A 39 10.86 0.68 14.68
N LEU A 40 10.27 -0.51 14.55
CA LEU A 40 10.59 -1.66 15.39
C LEU A 40 12.03 -2.17 15.15
N ASN A 41 12.60 -1.91 13.98
CA ASN A 41 13.95 -2.30 13.55
C ASN A 41 14.25 -3.80 13.68
N LYS A 42 13.21 -4.63 13.58
CA LYS A 42 13.27 -6.09 13.49
C LYS A 42 11.98 -6.62 12.87
N ARG A 43 12.00 -7.88 12.44
CA ARG A 43 10.81 -8.55 11.92
C ARG A 43 9.73 -8.66 13.03
N PRO A 44 8.49 -8.21 12.79
CA PRO A 44 7.41 -8.37 13.76
C PRO A 44 7.00 -9.85 13.88
N GLU A 45 6.78 -10.31 15.11
CA GLU A 45 6.28 -11.66 15.42
C GLU A 45 4.75 -11.74 15.35
N LYS A 46 4.07 -10.62 15.65
CA LYS A 46 2.61 -10.50 15.59
C LYS A 46 2.24 -9.10 15.12
N ILE A 47 1.24 -9.03 14.24
CA ILE A 47 0.67 -7.77 13.77
C ILE A 47 -0.81 -7.74 14.13
N THR A 48 -1.27 -6.63 14.67
CA THR A 48 -2.69 -6.38 14.92
C THR A 48 -3.03 -5.03 14.32
N VAL A 49 -3.94 -5.02 13.37
CA VAL A 49 -4.39 -3.80 12.69
C VAL A 49 -5.75 -3.39 13.25
N LEU A 50 -5.86 -2.14 13.71
CA LEU A 50 -7.13 -1.54 14.09
C LEU A 50 -7.57 -0.62 12.96
N LEU A 51 -8.71 -0.95 12.35
CA LEU A 51 -9.20 -0.29 11.15
C LEU A 51 -10.63 0.18 11.37
N SER A 52 -10.99 1.28 10.71
CA SER A 52 -12.41 1.64 10.61
C SER A 52 -13.14 0.64 9.72
N ALA A 53 -14.45 0.48 9.94
CA ALA A 53 -15.28 -0.37 9.08
C ALA A 53 -15.23 0.04 7.60
N ASN A 54 -14.98 1.32 7.31
CA ASN A 54 -14.85 1.83 5.96
C ASN A 54 -13.56 1.38 5.27
N ILE A 55 -12.42 1.38 5.99
CA ILE A 55 -11.17 0.83 5.43
C ILE A 55 -11.33 -0.68 5.22
N LEU A 56 -11.90 -1.38 6.21
CA LEU A 56 -12.09 -2.82 6.13
C LEU A 56 -12.94 -3.21 4.91
N LYS A 57 -14.13 -2.61 4.73
CA LYS A 57 -15.02 -2.97 3.61
C LYS A 57 -14.41 -2.66 2.24
N ASN A 58 -13.64 -1.57 2.11
CA ASN A 58 -13.06 -1.16 0.83
C ASN A 58 -11.78 -1.93 0.48
N ALA A 59 -11.01 -2.38 1.49
CA ALA A 59 -9.73 -3.03 1.26
C ALA A 59 -9.79 -4.57 1.17
N MET A 60 -10.86 -5.20 1.67
CA MET A 60 -10.92 -6.65 1.72
C MET A 60 -11.15 -7.33 0.37
N GLY A 61 -11.83 -6.67 -0.57
CA GLY A 61 -12.22 -7.25 -1.86
C GLY A 61 -11.33 -6.84 -3.04
N VAL A 62 -10.23 -6.13 -2.81
CA VAL A 62 -9.40 -5.56 -3.88
C VAL A 62 -8.09 -6.33 -4.05
N GLY A 63 -7.65 -6.47 -5.30
CA GLY A 63 -6.38 -7.11 -5.63
C GLY A 63 -5.19 -6.25 -5.26
N ILE A 64 -4.10 -6.88 -4.81
CA ILE A 64 -2.81 -6.20 -4.58
C ILE A 64 -1.95 -6.36 -5.84
N PRO A 65 -1.59 -5.26 -6.53
CA PRO A 65 -0.85 -5.31 -7.79
C PRO A 65 0.44 -6.13 -7.69
N GLY A 66 0.73 -6.94 -8.71
CA GLY A 66 1.93 -7.76 -8.77
C GLY A 66 1.92 -9.02 -7.89
N THR A 67 0.86 -9.25 -7.09
CA THR A 67 0.80 -10.40 -6.16
C THR A 67 -0.12 -11.53 -6.61
N GLY A 68 -1.11 -11.25 -7.45
CA GLY A 68 -2.20 -12.18 -7.77
C GLY A 68 -3.12 -12.50 -6.59
N MET A 69 -2.99 -11.79 -5.47
CA MET A 69 -3.75 -11.99 -4.24
C MET A 69 -4.70 -10.83 -3.96
N ILE A 70 -5.70 -11.09 -3.10
CA ILE A 70 -6.76 -10.15 -2.74
C ILE A 70 -6.74 -9.93 -1.22
N GLY A 71 -7.02 -8.69 -0.83
CA GLY A 71 -7.37 -8.34 0.55
C GLY A 71 -6.21 -7.87 1.43
N LEU A 72 -6.56 -7.52 2.66
CA LEU A 72 -5.66 -6.93 3.65
C LEU A 72 -4.54 -7.84 4.17
N PRO A 73 -4.73 -9.16 4.39
CA PRO A 73 -3.69 -10.00 4.98
C PRO A 73 -2.37 -9.96 4.19
N ILE A 74 -2.44 -10.04 2.86
CA ILE A 74 -1.25 -9.96 2.01
C ILE A 74 -0.64 -8.56 1.97
N ALA A 75 -1.46 -7.50 1.97
CA ALA A 75 -0.97 -6.13 2.02
C ALA A 75 -0.20 -5.85 3.32
N VAL A 76 -0.73 -6.33 4.46
CA VAL A 76 -0.09 -6.25 5.78
C VAL A 76 1.22 -7.04 5.79
N ALA A 77 1.22 -8.28 5.30
CA ALA A 77 2.40 -9.12 5.25
C ALA A 77 3.52 -8.49 4.40
N LEU A 78 3.20 -8.03 3.19
CA LEU A 78 4.18 -7.37 2.32
C LEU A 78 4.67 -6.04 2.91
N GLY A 79 3.78 -5.26 3.52
CA GLY A 79 4.16 -4.05 4.25
C GLY A 79 5.20 -4.35 5.33
N ALA A 80 5.02 -5.43 6.10
CA ALA A 80 5.93 -5.82 7.17
C ALA A 80 7.27 -6.38 6.70
N LEU A 81 7.29 -7.09 5.56
CA LEU A 81 8.46 -7.84 5.10
C LEU A 81 9.34 -7.04 4.13
N ILE A 82 8.73 -6.31 3.20
CA ILE A 82 9.44 -5.62 2.11
C ILE A 82 9.01 -4.17 1.91
N GLY A 83 7.99 -3.71 2.63
CA GLY A 83 7.45 -2.37 2.47
C GLY A 83 8.48 -1.31 2.82
N LYS A 84 8.57 -0.27 2.00
CA LYS A 84 9.46 0.88 2.22
C LYS A 84 8.63 2.14 2.42
N SER A 85 8.56 2.65 3.65
CA SER A 85 7.68 3.78 3.99
C SER A 85 8.05 5.07 3.25
N ALA A 86 9.32 5.20 2.86
CA ALA A 86 9.83 6.29 2.03
C ALA A 86 9.13 6.40 0.65
N TYR A 87 8.50 5.32 0.18
CA TYR A 87 7.77 5.32 -1.10
C TYR A 87 6.30 5.73 -0.98
N GLN A 88 5.81 6.07 0.22
CA GLN A 88 4.44 6.53 0.45
C GLN A 88 3.39 5.57 -0.16
N LEU A 89 2.53 6.05 -1.07
CA LEU A 89 1.49 5.24 -1.71
C LEU A 89 2.02 4.25 -2.75
N GLU A 90 3.33 4.18 -2.95
CA GLU A 90 4.01 3.15 -3.72
C GLU A 90 4.83 2.19 -2.84
N VAL A 91 4.47 2.06 -1.55
CA VAL A 91 5.19 1.25 -0.54
C VAL A 91 5.55 -0.17 -0.99
N LEU A 92 4.76 -0.77 -1.90
CA LEU A 92 4.93 -2.13 -2.40
C LEU A 92 5.51 -2.21 -3.83
N LYS A 93 6.07 -1.11 -4.39
CA LYS A 93 6.50 -1.06 -5.80
C LYS A 93 7.62 -2.02 -6.18
N GLU A 94 8.38 -2.46 -5.19
CA GLU A 94 9.48 -3.43 -5.37
C GLU A 94 9.06 -4.85 -4.99
N SER A 95 7.76 -5.15 -4.93
CA SER A 95 7.28 -6.50 -4.67
C SER A 95 7.78 -7.48 -5.74
N THR A 96 8.41 -8.57 -5.30
CA THR A 96 8.89 -9.67 -6.15
C THR A 96 8.06 -10.94 -5.91
N PRO A 97 8.07 -11.92 -6.82
CA PRO A 97 7.43 -13.22 -6.59
C PRO A 97 7.88 -13.89 -5.28
N ASP A 98 9.17 -13.82 -4.97
CA ASP A 98 9.71 -14.39 -3.72
C ASP A 98 9.17 -13.68 -2.47
N ALA A 99 9.01 -12.35 -2.53
CA ALA A 99 8.39 -11.59 -1.45
C ALA A 99 6.92 -11.95 -1.26
N VAL A 100 6.18 -12.20 -2.36
CA VAL A 100 4.79 -12.65 -2.32
C VAL A 100 4.69 -14.03 -1.68
N GLU A 101 5.56 -14.98 -2.05
CA GLU A 101 5.61 -16.29 -1.42
C GLU A 101 6.00 -16.22 0.06
N ALA A 102 6.93 -15.33 0.44
CA ALA A 102 7.26 -15.07 1.84
C ALA A 102 6.08 -14.45 2.59
N GLY A 103 5.32 -13.55 1.95
CA GLY A 103 4.12 -12.95 2.48
C GLY A 103 3.01 -13.97 2.74
N LYS A 104 2.78 -14.90 1.81
CA LYS A 104 1.84 -16.02 1.99
C LYS A 104 2.16 -16.85 3.23
N ARG A 105 3.42 -17.28 3.37
CA ARG A 105 3.91 -18.02 4.55
C ARG A 105 3.87 -17.23 5.85
N PHE A 106 3.75 -15.91 5.79
CA PHE A 106 3.67 -15.05 6.97
C PHE A 106 2.22 -14.84 7.45
N ILE A 107 1.24 -15.15 6.60
CA ILE A 107 -0.20 -15.08 6.93
C ILE A 107 -0.67 -16.40 7.56
N GLU A 108 -0.06 -17.51 7.16
CA GLU A 108 -0.24 -18.85 7.76
C GLU A 108 0.22 -18.91 9.21
#